data_AF-A0A445B8Y0-F1
#
_entry.id   AF-A0A445B8Y0-F1
#
_cell.length_a   1.000
_cell.length_b   1.000
_cell.length_c   1.000
_cell.angle_alpha   90.00
_cell.angle_beta   90.00
_cell.angle_gamma   90.00
#
_symmetry.space_group_name_H-M   'P 1'
#
loop_
_entity.id
_entity.type
_entity.pdbx_description
1 polymer ?
#
loop_
_entity_poly.entity_id
_entity_poly.type
_entity_poly.pdbx_seq_one_letter_code
_entity_poly.pdbx_strand_id
1 'polypeptide(L)'
;MTRGVVACKKRWYKINKAVAQFAGCYDQASRNIRSGSNADDIKDQLPTQSGGSKRTKVSATGAYSSSSNPETPLADELGVDSPVRPQGSKKSKRRGKGKAQMSEDFSERKSSVVKKLSLMEDIKNVREKELMEREKEREEEKEHRAKMMAIKEKEIQIQAAMKEQELQTQRYIKEMEIKAKEREMDMQILNADTSTMSEKRRALHEIACEKIMAKWFT
;
A
#
# COMPACT_ATOMS: atom_id res chain seq x y z
N MET A 1 8.93 -34.92 -21.30
CA MET A 1 8.93 -33.53 -20.79
C MET A 1 8.59 -33.39 -19.29
N THR A 2 8.60 -34.47 -18.49
CA THR A 2 8.07 -34.47 -17.11
C THR A 2 9.10 -34.17 -15.99
N ARG A 3 10.41 -34.31 -16.26
CA ARG A 3 11.46 -34.17 -15.23
C ARG A 3 11.70 -32.71 -14.80
N GLY A 4 11.50 -31.74 -15.69
CA GLY A 4 11.64 -30.31 -15.39
C GLY A 4 10.57 -29.77 -14.44
N VAL A 5 9.32 -30.22 -14.59
CA VAL A 5 8.18 -29.80 -13.77
C VAL A 5 8.33 -30.28 -12.32
N VAL A 6 8.79 -31.52 -12.12
CA VAL A 6 9.03 -32.08 -10.78
C VAL A 6 10.16 -31.36 -10.05
N ALA A 7 11.24 -31.01 -10.76
CA ALA A 7 12.35 -30.23 -10.19
C ALA A 7 11.91 -28.81 -9.80
N CYS A 8 11.12 -28.15 -10.65
CA CYS A 8 10.58 -26.82 -10.38
C CYS A 8 9.64 -26.84 -9.16
N LYS A 9 8.74 -27.83 -9.09
CA LYS A 9 7.82 -28.00 -7.95
C LYS A 9 8.56 -28.23 -6.63
N LYS A 10 9.61 -29.06 -6.62
CA LYS A 10 10.45 -29.28 -5.42
C LYS A 10 11.18 -28.01 -4.99
N ARG A 11 11.67 -27.20 -5.94
CA ARG A 11 12.34 -25.93 -5.65
C ARG A 11 11.36 -24.89 -5.11
N TRP A 12 10.16 -24.82 -5.69
CA TRP A 12 9.08 -23.98 -5.19
C TRP A 12 8.70 -24.31 -3.74
N TYR A 13 8.53 -25.59 -3.40
CA TYR A 13 8.22 -25.98 -2.01
C TYR A 13 9.29 -25.53 -1.00
N LYS A 14 10.57 -25.56 -1.37
CA LYS A 14 11.66 -25.08 -0.50
C LYS A 14 11.61 -23.57 -0.30
N ILE A 15 11.36 -22.81 -1.36
CA ILE A 15 11.22 -21.35 -1.29
C ILE A 15 9.98 -20.99 -0.48
N ASN A 16 8.84 -21.62 -0.77
CA ASN A 16 7.59 -21.37 -0.08
C ASN A 16 7.68 -21.67 1.43
N LYS A 17 8.47 -22.69 1.82
CA LYS A 17 8.76 -22.97 3.23
C LYS A 17 9.48 -21.80 3.92
N ALA A 18 10.49 -21.22 3.27
CA ALA A 18 11.20 -20.06 3.82
C ALA A 18 10.32 -18.80 3.86
N VAL A 19 9.51 -18.58 2.82
CA VAL A 19 8.56 -17.46 2.75
C VAL A 19 7.50 -17.56 3.84
N ALA A 20 6.96 -18.76 4.10
CA ALA A 20 5.98 -18.97 5.16
C ALA A 20 6.56 -18.71 6.56
N GLN A 21 7.82 -19.11 6.80
CA GLN A 21 8.53 -18.82 8.04
C GLN A 21 8.78 -17.32 8.21
N PHE A 22 9.20 -16.63 7.14
CA PHE A 22 9.38 -15.18 7.14
C PHE A 22 8.07 -14.44 7.43
N ALA A 23 6.97 -14.82 6.77
CA ALA A 23 5.66 -14.22 6.99
C ALA A 23 5.20 -14.39 8.45
N GLY A 24 5.37 -15.58 9.03
CA GLY A 24 5.03 -15.82 10.44
C GLY A 24 5.86 -14.97 11.41
N CYS A 25 7.16 -14.82 11.16
CA CYS A 25 8.03 -13.96 11.98
C CYS A 25 7.69 -12.47 11.81
N TYR A 26 7.38 -12.03 10.58
CA TYR A 26 7.00 -10.66 10.29
C TYR A 26 5.66 -10.28 10.93
N ASP A 27 4.67 -11.16 10.86
CA ASP A 27 3.36 -10.97 11.50
C ASP A 27 3.49 -10.89 13.03
N GLN A 28 4.35 -11.73 13.61
CA GLN A 28 4.60 -11.74 15.05
C GLN A 28 5.30 -10.44 15.51
N ALA A 29 6.30 -9.96 14.76
CA ALA A 29 6.98 -8.69 15.04
C ALA A 29 6.04 -7.50 14.84
N SER A 30 5.21 -7.53 13.79
CA SER A 30 4.24 -6.48 13.48
C SER A 30 3.14 -6.33 14.55
N ARG A 31 2.79 -7.42 15.24
CA ARG A 31 1.82 -7.38 16.36
C ARG A 31 2.39 -6.80 17.65
N ASN A 32 3.72 -6.75 17.79
CA ASN A 32 4.41 -6.25 18.96
C ASN A 32 4.85 -4.78 18.84
N ILE A 33 4.39 -4.07 17.80
CA ILE A 33 4.68 -2.65 17.59
C ILE A 33 4.05 -1.82 18.72
N ARG A 34 4.90 -1.17 19.52
CA ARG A 34 4.49 -0.17 20.53
C ARG A 34 4.46 1.22 19.87
N SER A 35 3.60 2.10 20.36
CA SER A 35 3.53 3.50 19.90
C SER A 35 4.94 4.14 19.92
N GLY A 36 5.43 4.52 18.74
CA GLY A 36 6.76 5.11 18.54
C GLY A 36 7.77 4.27 17.76
N SER A 37 7.49 2.99 17.45
CA SER A 37 8.41 2.15 16.66
C SER A 37 8.32 2.44 15.15
N ASN A 38 9.46 2.51 14.48
CA ASN A 38 9.60 2.68 13.03
C ASN A 38 9.76 1.31 12.31
N ALA A 39 9.74 1.31 10.97
CA ALA A 39 9.82 0.07 10.19
C ALA A 39 11.19 -0.63 10.22
N ASP A 40 12.26 0.10 10.58
CA ASP A 40 13.60 -0.45 10.69
C ASP A 40 13.80 -1.16 12.03
N ASP A 41 13.16 -0.69 13.11
CA ASP A 41 13.11 -1.37 14.42
C ASP A 41 12.50 -2.78 14.32
N ILE A 42 11.61 -3.00 13.34
CA ILE A 42 10.97 -4.29 13.07
C ILE A 42 11.96 -5.27 12.41
N LYS A 43 12.85 -4.77 11.54
CA LYS A 43 13.88 -5.60 10.87
C LYS A 43 14.92 -6.08 11.87
N ASP A 44 15.28 -5.26 12.85
CA ASP A 44 16.28 -5.58 13.88
C ASP A 44 15.76 -6.57 14.93
N GLN A 45 14.44 -6.67 15.12
CA GLN A 45 13.81 -7.68 15.97
C GLN A 45 13.63 -9.05 15.29
N LEU A 46 13.89 -9.18 13.99
CA LEU A 46 13.86 -10.47 13.31
C LEU A 46 15.06 -11.32 13.74
N PRO A 47 14.87 -12.59 14.13
CA PRO A 47 15.99 -13.47 14.44
C PRO A 47 16.90 -13.61 13.21
N THR A 48 18.11 -13.04 13.27
CA THR A 48 19.16 -13.31 12.30
C THR A 48 19.57 -14.78 12.45
N GLN A 49 18.98 -15.67 11.64
CA GLN A 49 19.55 -16.99 11.43
C GLN A 49 20.85 -16.85 10.63
N SER A 50 21.93 -16.53 11.36
CA SER A 50 23.30 -16.77 10.97
C SER A 50 23.52 -18.28 10.87
N GLY A 51 23.08 -18.86 9.75
CA GLY A 51 23.43 -20.20 9.31
C GLY A 51 24.73 -20.12 8.52
N GLY A 52 25.86 -20.29 9.20
CA GLY A 52 27.20 -20.19 8.64
C GLY A 52 27.41 -21.06 7.40
N SER A 53 27.59 -20.41 6.25
CA SER A 53 28.11 -21.03 5.03
C SER A 53 29.59 -20.70 4.89
N LYS A 54 30.45 -21.63 5.32
CA LYS A 54 31.89 -21.59 5.14
C LYS A 54 32.22 -21.45 3.64
N ARG A 55 32.89 -20.37 3.21
CA ARG A 55 33.90 -20.40 2.14
C ARG A 55 34.74 -19.12 2.01
N THR A 56 36.05 -19.35 2.14
CA THR A 56 37.21 -18.68 1.54
C THR A 56 37.66 -17.31 2.09
N LYS A 57 38.77 -17.39 2.82
CA LYS A 57 39.66 -16.33 3.34
C LYS A 57 40.40 -15.60 2.21
N VAL A 58 40.40 -14.27 2.24
CA VAL A 58 41.50 -13.41 1.76
C VAL A 58 41.78 -12.34 2.82
N SER A 59 43.02 -11.86 2.84
CA SER A 59 43.81 -11.59 4.05
C SER A 59 43.76 -10.15 4.60
N ALA A 60 44.19 -10.06 5.86
CA ALA A 60 45.04 -9.01 6.45
C ALA A 60 44.48 -7.59 6.62
N THR A 61 44.18 -7.22 7.88
CA THR A 61 44.99 -6.32 8.74
C THR A 61 44.06 -5.77 9.84
N GLY A 62 44.44 -5.96 11.10
CA GLY A 62 43.56 -5.74 12.25
C GLY A 62 43.57 -4.34 12.85
N ALA A 63 42.68 -4.14 13.82
CA ALA A 63 42.89 -3.32 15.02
C ALA A 63 41.72 -3.59 15.97
N TYR A 64 42.04 -3.72 17.25
CA TYR A 64 41.13 -4.02 18.36
C TYR A 64 40.28 -2.79 18.75
N SER A 65 39.08 -3.05 19.29
CA SER A 65 38.64 -2.64 20.63
C SER A 65 37.19 -2.15 20.71
N SER A 66 36.44 -2.81 21.58
CA SER A 66 35.24 -2.28 22.23
C SER A 66 35.59 -1.12 23.17
N SER A 67 34.77 -0.08 23.23
CA SER A 67 34.45 0.65 24.48
C SER A 67 33.30 1.63 24.26
N SER A 68 32.48 1.76 25.29
CA SER A 68 31.17 2.41 25.36
C SER A 68 31.20 3.94 25.26
N ASN A 69 30.04 4.57 25.03
CA ASN A 69 29.62 5.76 25.78
C ASN A 69 28.08 5.90 25.79
N PRO A 70 27.45 6.10 26.96
CA PRO A 70 26.08 6.56 27.08
C PRO A 70 26.00 8.09 26.98
N GLU A 71 24.88 8.59 26.45
CA GLU A 71 24.51 10.02 26.46
C GLU A 71 24.01 10.48 27.85
N THR A 72 24.35 11.72 28.20
CA THR A 72 23.92 12.54 29.36
C THR A 72 22.76 13.48 28.97
N PRO A 73 22.10 14.27 29.86
CA PRO A 73 21.51 14.01 31.19
C PRO A 73 20.06 14.60 31.31
N LEU A 74 19.24 14.15 32.27
CA LEU A 74 18.03 14.88 32.70
C LEU A 74 18.02 14.96 34.24
N ALA A 75 17.87 16.17 34.75
CA ALA A 75 17.98 16.59 36.14
C ALA A 75 16.93 15.94 37.05
N ASP A 76 17.31 15.59 38.30
CA ASP A 76 16.78 16.30 39.47
C ASP A 76 17.49 15.94 40.80
N GLU A 77 17.54 16.95 41.66
CA GLU A 77 17.62 16.95 43.14
C GLU A 77 18.91 16.52 43.89
N LEU A 78 19.60 17.57 44.39
CA LEU A 78 20.05 17.79 45.77
C LEU A 78 20.84 16.70 46.52
N GLY A 79 22.15 16.92 46.64
CA GLY A 79 23.02 16.31 47.64
C GLY A 79 24.21 17.22 47.96
N VAL A 80 24.28 17.67 49.20
CA VAL A 80 25.21 18.67 49.74
C VAL A 80 26.64 18.14 49.79
N ASP A 81 27.60 18.82 49.15
CA ASP A 81 28.95 18.96 49.68
C ASP A 81 29.61 20.26 49.17
N SER A 82 30.38 20.89 50.05
CA SER A 82 30.84 22.28 49.91
C SER A 82 31.90 22.49 48.81
N PRO A 83 32.06 23.69 48.24
CA PRO A 83 33.01 23.93 47.16
C PRO A 83 34.46 23.99 47.69
N VAL A 84 35.26 22.97 47.39
CA VAL A 84 36.72 23.08 47.46
C VAL A 84 37.18 23.97 46.31
N ARG A 85 37.57 25.22 46.62
CA ARG A 85 38.15 26.19 45.69
C ARG A 85 39.30 25.57 44.88
N PRO A 86 39.38 25.77 43.54
CA PRO A 86 40.52 25.31 42.77
C PRO A 86 41.77 26.11 43.11
N GLN A 87 42.88 25.39 43.21
CA GLN A 87 44.22 25.86 43.55
C GLN A 87 44.70 26.92 42.54
N GLY A 88 45.08 28.09 43.05
CA GLY A 88 45.50 29.24 42.23
C GLY A 88 46.69 28.92 41.32
N SER A 89 46.52 29.13 40.02
CA SER A 89 47.58 29.01 39.03
C SER A 89 48.64 30.08 39.25
N LYS A 90 49.87 29.65 39.60
CA LYS A 90 51.05 30.52 39.68
C LYS A 90 51.35 31.14 38.30
N LYS A 91 51.46 32.46 38.32
CA LYS A 91 51.77 33.35 37.21
C LYS A 91 53.18 33.07 36.66
N SER A 92 53.29 32.44 35.49
CA SER A 92 54.53 32.51 34.70
C SER A 92 54.42 33.68 33.73
N LYS A 93 55.14 34.77 34.04
CA LYS A 93 55.36 35.86 33.08
C LYS A 93 56.32 35.35 31.99
N ARG A 94 55.79 34.84 30.87
CA ARG A 94 56.52 34.92 29.59
C ARG A 94 56.13 36.23 28.91
N ARG A 95 57.04 37.20 28.96
CA ARG A 95 57.00 38.38 28.08
C ARG A 95 57.26 37.89 26.65
N GLY A 96 56.19 37.64 25.90
CA GLY A 96 56.21 37.52 24.44
C GLY A 96 55.66 38.81 23.86
N LYS A 97 56.54 39.71 23.42
CA LYS A 97 56.17 40.92 22.67
C LYS A 97 55.83 40.49 21.25
N GLY A 98 54.59 40.06 21.03
CA GLY A 98 53.96 39.92 19.72
C GLY A 98 52.74 40.83 19.71
N LYS A 99 52.84 41.97 19.05
CA LYS A 99 51.73 42.89 18.84
C LYS A 99 50.81 42.24 17.80
N ALA A 100 49.88 41.40 18.22
CA ALA A 100 48.77 41.00 17.36
C ALA A 100 47.92 42.25 17.14
N GLN A 101 48.06 42.86 15.97
CA GLN A 101 47.12 43.87 15.51
C GLN A 101 45.77 43.15 15.29
N MET A 102 44.91 43.19 16.30
CA MET A 102 43.49 42.92 16.14
C MET A 102 42.86 44.17 15.52
N SER A 103 43.10 44.40 14.25
CA SER A 103 42.30 45.32 13.45
C SER A 103 41.71 44.51 12.31
N GLU A 104 40.67 43.74 12.61
CA GLU A 104 39.72 43.40 11.57
C GLU A 104 39.18 44.72 11.02
N ASP A 105 39.45 44.99 9.75
CA ASP A 105 38.99 46.21 9.09
C ASP A 105 37.47 46.29 9.21
N PHE A 106 36.96 47.42 9.72
CA PHE A 106 35.52 47.63 9.92
C PHE A 106 34.72 47.40 8.63
N SER A 107 35.35 47.58 7.46
CA SER A 107 34.77 47.30 6.13
C SER A 107 34.63 45.80 5.84
N GLU A 108 35.62 44.99 6.23
CA GLU A 108 35.64 43.54 6.06
C GLU A 108 34.59 42.86 6.95
N ARG A 109 34.42 43.39 8.17
CA ARG A 109 33.35 42.99 9.09
C ARG A 109 31.95 43.37 8.58
N LYS A 110 31.78 44.54 7.95
CA LYS A 110 30.51 44.90 7.28
C LYS A 110 30.22 44.04 6.04
N SER A 111 31.23 43.76 5.22
CA SER A 111 31.14 42.85 4.07
C SER A 111 30.73 41.43 4.48
N SER A 112 31.32 40.91 5.57
CA SER A 112 30.96 39.64 6.19
C SER A 112 29.49 39.59 6.64
N VAL A 113 29.00 40.65 7.30
CA VAL A 113 27.59 40.73 7.74
C VAL A 113 26.63 40.73 6.55
N VAL A 114 26.94 41.47 5.48
CA VAL A 114 26.10 41.51 4.26
C VAL A 114 26.06 40.14 3.58
N LYS A 115 27.21 39.46 3.44
CA LYS A 115 27.28 38.09 2.89
C LYS A 115 26.52 37.09 3.75
N LYS A 116 26.57 37.23 5.08
CA LYS A 116 25.85 36.35 6.02
C LYS A 116 24.33 36.53 5.93
N LEU A 117 23.86 37.75 5.70
CA LEU A 117 22.44 38.04 5.48
C LEU A 117 21.95 37.47 4.15
N SER A 118 22.73 37.62 3.06
CA SER A 118 22.35 37.02 1.76
C SER A 118 22.28 35.50 1.85
N LEU A 119 23.27 34.87 2.49
CA LEU A 119 23.29 33.42 2.68
C LEU A 119 22.07 32.93 3.49
N MET A 120 21.63 33.69 4.49
CA MET A 120 20.45 33.34 5.28
C MET A 120 19.14 33.45 4.47
N GLU A 121 19.04 34.44 3.57
CA GLU A 121 17.93 34.57 2.62
C GLU A 121 17.93 33.40 1.62
N ASP A 122 19.09 33.03 1.08
CA ASP A 122 19.23 31.90 0.16
C ASP A 122 18.82 30.57 0.82
N ILE A 123 19.25 30.34 2.08
CA ILE A 123 18.86 29.15 2.86
C ILE A 123 17.34 29.11 3.08
N LYS A 124 16.72 30.25 3.39
CA LYS A 124 15.27 30.36 3.56
C LYS A 124 14.54 30.03 2.26
N ASN A 125 14.98 30.59 1.14
CA ASN A 125 14.39 30.38 -0.18
C ASN A 125 14.51 28.92 -0.63
N VAL A 126 15.66 28.27 -0.40
CA VAL A 126 15.86 26.84 -0.69
C VAL A 126 14.88 26.00 0.13
N ARG A 127 14.75 26.28 1.43
CA ARG A 127 13.87 25.52 2.33
C ARG A 127 12.40 25.68 1.96
N GLU A 128 11.99 26.88 1.57
CA GLU A 128 10.63 27.18 1.10
C GLU A 128 10.34 26.45 -0.22
N LYS A 129 11.29 26.46 -1.18
CA LYS A 129 11.15 25.75 -2.45
C LYS A 129 11.05 24.23 -2.27
N GLU A 130 11.86 23.64 -1.39
CA GLU A 130 11.78 22.21 -1.08
C GLU A 130 10.43 21.82 -0.45
N LEU A 131 9.84 22.69 0.38
CA LEU A 131 8.53 22.44 0.97
C LEU A 131 7.44 22.45 -0.11
N MET A 132 7.48 23.43 -1.00
CA MET A 132 6.57 23.53 -2.13
C MET A 132 6.68 22.34 -3.10
N GLU A 133 7.90 21.89 -3.41
CA GLU A 133 8.11 20.72 -4.28
C GLU A 133 7.57 19.43 -3.65
N ARG A 134 7.81 19.18 -2.34
CA ARG A 134 7.21 18.03 -1.63
C ARG A 134 5.69 18.09 -1.58
N GLU A 135 5.10 19.28 -1.47
CA GLU A 135 3.65 19.42 -1.48
C GLU A 135 3.07 19.13 -2.86
N LYS A 136 3.70 19.65 -3.91
CA LYS A 136 3.32 19.36 -5.30
C LYS A 136 3.40 17.87 -5.63
N GLU A 137 4.45 17.17 -5.21
CA GLU A 137 4.59 15.72 -5.41
C GLU A 137 3.45 14.94 -4.73
N ARG A 138 3.07 15.34 -3.49
CA ARG A 138 1.93 14.74 -2.79
C ARG A 138 0.60 14.99 -3.51
N GLU A 139 0.41 16.18 -4.08
CA GLU A 139 -0.80 16.48 -4.86
C GLU A 139 -0.85 15.68 -6.17
N GLU A 140 0.25 15.57 -6.90
CA GLU A 140 0.34 14.72 -8.10
C GLU A 140 0.10 13.24 -7.77
N GLU A 141 0.59 12.75 -6.62
CA GLU A 141 0.31 11.40 -6.15
C GLU A 141 -1.18 11.19 -5.83
N LYS A 142 -1.82 12.14 -5.15
CA LYS A 142 -3.27 12.10 -4.89
C LYS A 142 -4.06 12.13 -6.19
N GLU A 143 -3.67 12.96 -7.14
CA GLU A 143 -4.31 13.05 -8.45
C GLU A 143 -4.18 11.73 -9.22
N HIS A 144 -2.98 11.13 -9.24
CA HIS A 144 -2.76 9.82 -9.83
C HIS A 144 -3.61 8.73 -9.16
N ARG A 145 -3.66 8.72 -7.82
CA ARG A 145 -4.52 7.80 -7.06
C ARG A 145 -6.00 7.99 -7.40
N ALA A 146 -6.48 9.23 -7.48
CA ALA A 146 -7.85 9.54 -7.86
C ALA A 146 -8.17 9.08 -9.29
N LYS A 147 -7.26 9.31 -10.26
CA LYS A 147 -7.40 8.81 -11.64
C LYS A 147 -7.47 7.27 -11.68
N MET A 148 -6.62 6.60 -10.92
CA MET A 148 -6.65 5.13 -10.79
C MET A 148 -7.99 4.63 -10.24
N MET A 149 -8.56 5.29 -9.23
CA MET A 149 -9.86 4.93 -8.69
C MET A 149 -10.99 5.18 -9.70
N ALA A 150 -10.95 6.30 -10.41
CA ALA A 150 -11.93 6.62 -11.45
C ALA A 150 -11.89 5.63 -12.63
N ILE A 151 -10.70 5.14 -13.01
CA ILE A 151 -10.56 4.12 -14.05
C ILE A 151 -11.19 2.80 -13.60
N LYS A 152 -10.88 2.34 -12.38
CA LYS A 152 -11.46 1.12 -11.80
C LYS A 152 -12.98 1.21 -11.68
N GLU A 153 -13.48 2.37 -11.28
CA GLU A 153 -14.92 2.60 -11.17
C GLU A 153 -15.61 2.50 -12.54
N LYS A 154 -15.05 3.13 -13.58
CA LYS A 154 -15.57 3.00 -14.95
C LYS A 154 -15.53 1.56 -15.46
N GLU A 155 -14.47 0.82 -15.15
CA GLU A 155 -14.36 -0.59 -15.52
C GLU A 155 -15.47 -1.43 -14.86
N ILE A 156 -15.78 -1.20 -13.58
CA ILE A 156 -16.88 -1.86 -12.88
C ILE A 156 -18.23 -1.49 -13.51
N GLN A 157 -18.45 -0.22 -13.85
CA GLN A 157 -19.69 0.22 -14.49
C GLN A 157 -19.90 -0.46 -15.86
N ILE A 158 -18.85 -0.56 -16.68
CA ILE A 158 -18.91 -1.25 -17.98
C ILE A 158 -19.23 -2.74 -17.79
N GLN A 159 -18.58 -3.41 -16.84
CA GLN A 159 -18.86 -4.81 -16.54
C GLN A 159 -20.32 -5.03 -16.06
N ALA A 160 -20.84 -4.13 -15.23
CA ALA A 160 -22.23 -4.19 -14.76
C ALA A 160 -23.22 -4.00 -15.92
N ALA A 161 -22.99 -3.01 -16.77
CA ALA A 161 -23.84 -2.74 -17.94
C ALA A 161 -23.88 -3.92 -18.92
N MET A 162 -22.73 -4.54 -19.20
CA MET A 162 -22.69 -5.73 -20.06
C MET A 162 -23.49 -6.89 -19.48
N LYS A 163 -23.33 -7.19 -18.18
CA LYS A 163 -24.09 -8.25 -17.51
C LYS A 163 -25.59 -7.96 -17.49
N GLU A 164 -25.97 -6.69 -17.34
CA GLU A 164 -27.38 -6.30 -17.38
C GLU A 164 -28.00 -6.55 -18.76
N GLN A 165 -27.31 -6.17 -19.83
CA GLN A 165 -27.75 -6.42 -21.21
C GLN A 165 -27.88 -7.93 -21.49
N GLU A 166 -26.93 -8.73 -21.01
CA GLU A 166 -27.00 -10.19 -21.14
C GLU A 166 -28.21 -10.77 -20.42
N LEU A 167 -28.45 -10.34 -19.17
CA LEU A 167 -29.63 -10.75 -18.40
C LEU A 167 -30.94 -10.30 -19.05
N GLN A 168 -31.00 -9.09 -19.63
CA GLN A 168 -32.15 -8.62 -20.38
C GLN A 168 -32.43 -9.52 -21.59
N THR A 169 -31.38 -9.88 -22.34
CA THR A 169 -31.49 -10.77 -23.50
C THR A 169 -31.98 -12.16 -23.09
N GLN A 170 -31.45 -12.73 -22.01
CA GLN A 170 -31.90 -14.01 -21.47
C GLN A 170 -33.38 -13.97 -21.01
N ARG A 171 -33.83 -12.87 -20.40
CA ARG A 171 -35.24 -12.70 -20.01
C ARG A 171 -36.16 -12.68 -21.24
N TYR A 172 -35.79 -11.92 -22.26
CA TYR A 172 -36.56 -11.86 -23.51
C TYR A 172 -36.67 -13.23 -24.18
N ILE A 173 -35.57 -13.97 -24.26
CA ILE A 173 -35.58 -15.34 -24.82
C ILE A 173 -36.55 -16.24 -24.04
N LYS A 174 -36.46 -16.24 -22.70
CA LYS A 174 -37.35 -17.03 -21.85
C LYS A 174 -38.82 -16.64 -22.01
N GLU A 175 -39.12 -15.35 -22.15
CA GLU A 175 -40.47 -14.87 -22.39
C GLU A 175 -41.02 -15.38 -23.74
N MET A 176 -40.20 -15.34 -24.78
CA MET A 176 -40.55 -15.88 -26.09
C MET A 176 -40.75 -17.40 -26.05
N GLU A 177 -39.93 -18.13 -25.30
CA GLU A 177 -40.11 -19.57 -25.07
C GLU A 177 -41.42 -19.90 -24.33
N ILE A 178 -41.76 -19.15 -23.29
CA ILE A 178 -43.01 -19.31 -22.56
C ILE A 178 -44.19 -19.07 -23.49
N LYS A 179 -44.15 -17.99 -24.28
CA LYS A 179 -45.20 -17.65 -25.25
C LYS A 179 -45.32 -18.71 -26.36
N ALA A 180 -44.20 -19.30 -26.79
CA ALA A 180 -44.21 -20.39 -27.75
C ALA A 180 -44.86 -21.66 -27.17
N LYS A 181 -44.51 -22.03 -25.92
CA LYS A 181 -45.12 -23.17 -25.22
C LYS A 181 -46.62 -22.97 -24.97
N GLU A 182 -47.03 -21.74 -24.64
CA GLU A 182 -48.45 -21.40 -24.49
C GLU A 182 -49.21 -21.60 -25.81
N ARG A 183 -48.66 -21.12 -26.93
CA ARG A 183 -49.23 -21.37 -28.27
C ARG A 183 -49.28 -22.85 -28.61
N GLU A 184 -48.24 -23.60 -28.26
CA GLU A 184 -48.20 -25.05 -28.50
C GLU A 184 -49.31 -25.76 -27.72
N MET A 185 -49.51 -25.43 -26.45
CA MET A 185 -50.59 -25.98 -25.62
C MET A 185 -51.97 -25.61 -26.18
N ASP A 186 -52.16 -24.35 -26.57
CA ASP A 186 -53.41 -23.87 -27.18
C ASP A 186 -53.71 -24.62 -28.51
N MET A 187 -52.69 -24.90 -29.31
CA MET A 187 -52.82 -25.73 -30.52
C MET A 187 -53.18 -27.17 -30.23
N GLN A 188 -52.64 -27.76 -29.16
CA GLN A 188 -53.02 -29.11 -28.73
C GLN A 188 -54.51 -29.16 -28.33
N ILE A 189 -55.02 -28.11 -27.69
CA ILE A 189 -56.45 -28.00 -27.35
C ILE A 189 -57.29 -27.92 -28.63
N LEU A 190 -56.92 -27.07 -29.59
CA LEU A 190 -57.63 -26.95 -30.87
C LEU A 190 -57.70 -28.27 -31.65
N ASN A 191 -56.61 -29.04 -31.65
CA ASN A 191 -56.48 -30.28 -32.43
C ASN A 191 -56.95 -31.55 -31.69
N ALA A 192 -57.49 -31.43 -30.49
CA ALA A 192 -57.92 -32.57 -29.68
C ALA A 192 -59.11 -33.30 -30.32
N ASP A 193 -59.08 -34.64 -30.35
CA ASP A 193 -60.20 -35.46 -30.83
C ASP A 193 -61.40 -35.37 -29.86
N THR A 194 -62.54 -34.92 -30.37
CA THR A 194 -63.78 -34.73 -29.61
C THR A 194 -64.82 -35.83 -29.86
N SER A 195 -64.49 -36.82 -30.69
CA SER A 195 -65.39 -37.93 -31.06
C SER A 195 -65.84 -38.74 -29.84
N THR A 196 -64.99 -38.85 -28.82
CA THR A 196 -65.23 -39.58 -27.57
C THR A 196 -65.81 -38.73 -26.43
N MET A 197 -65.91 -37.40 -26.61
CA MET A 197 -66.44 -36.50 -25.59
C MET A 197 -67.97 -36.47 -25.55
N SER A 198 -68.56 -36.29 -24.36
CA SER A 198 -69.99 -36.06 -24.21
C SER A 198 -70.41 -34.69 -24.77
N GLU A 199 -71.68 -34.53 -25.17
CA GLU A 199 -72.20 -33.29 -25.76
C GLU A 199 -71.92 -32.04 -24.90
N LYS A 200 -72.09 -32.15 -23.58
CA LYS A 200 -71.78 -31.06 -22.64
C LYS A 200 -70.30 -30.67 -22.65
N ARG A 201 -69.39 -31.65 -22.78
CA ARG A 201 -67.94 -31.39 -22.87
C ARG A 201 -67.54 -30.85 -24.24
N ARG A 202 -68.20 -31.30 -25.31
CA ARG A 202 -67.99 -30.81 -26.67
C ARG A 202 -68.36 -29.34 -26.81
N ALA A 203 -69.50 -28.91 -26.26
CA ALA A 203 -69.89 -27.50 -26.23
C ALA A 203 -68.88 -26.61 -25.47
N LEU A 204 -68.31 -27.11 -24.37
CA LEU A 204 -67.26 -26.39 -23.63
C LEU A 204 -65.95 -26.30 -24.42
N HIS A 205 -65.58 -27.37 -25.14
CA HIS A 205 -64.40 -27.38 -26.00
C HIS A 205 -64.55 -26.39 -27.17
N GLU A 206 -65.72 -26.31 -27.79
CA GLU A 206 -66.02 -25.35 -28.86
C GLU A 206 -65.84 -23.90 -28.39
N ILE A 207 -66.40 -23.54 -27.22
CA ILE A 207 -66.19 -22.22 -26.60
C ILE A 207 -64.70 -21.95 -26.30
N ALA A 208 -63.94 -22.97 -25.88
CA ALA A 208 -62.51 -22.83 -25.63
C ALA A 208 -61.73 -22.59 -26.94
N CYS A 209 -62.07 -23.32 -28.00
CA CYS A 209 -61.49 -23.15 -29.33
C CYS A 209 -61.76 -21.74 -29.90
N GLU A 210 -62.98 -21.22 -29.77
CA GLU A 210 -63.30 -19.84 -30.19
C GLU A 210 -62.42 -18.80 -29.48
N LYS A 211 -62.23 -18.95 -28.16
CA LYS A 211 -61.36 -18.05 -27.38
C LYS A 211 -59.90 -18.12 -27.82
N ILE A 212 -59.40 -19.31 -28.11
CA ILE A 212 -58.02 -19.52 -28.59
C ILE A 212 -57.86 -18.92 -30.00
N MET A 213 -58.85 -19.12 -30.88
CA MET A 213 -58.86 -18.54 -32.22
C MET A 213 -58.83 -17.00 -32.15
N ALA A 214 -59.62 -16.40 -31.26
CA ALA A 214 -59.62 -14.95 -31.03
C ALA A 214 -58.32 -14.42 -30.40
N LYS A 215 -57.56 -15.27 -29.68
CA LYS A 215 -56.30 -14.87 -29.04
C LYS A 215 -55.13 -14.83 -30.02
N TRP A 216 -55.14 -15.66 -31.06
CA TRP A 216 -53.99 -15.86 -31.96
C TRP A 216 -54.24 -15.55 -33.43
N PHE A 217 -55.49 -15.52 -33.90
CA PHE A 217 -55.83 -15.44 -35.32
C PHE A 217 -56.75 -14.28 -35.70
N THR A 218 -57.09 -13.40 -34.74
CA THR A 218 -57.78 -12.12 -34.97
C THR A 218 -56.91 -10.98 -34.49
#